data_AF-A0AA90QIM1-F1
#
_entry.id   AF-A0AA90QIM1-F1
#
_cell.length_a   1.000
_cell.length_b   1.000
_cell.length_c   1.000
_cell.angle_alpha   90.00
_cell.angle_beta   90.00
_cell.angle_gamma   90.00
#
_symmetry.space_group_name_H-M   'P 1'
#
loop_
_entity.id
_entity.type
_entity.pdbx_description
1 polymer ?
#
loop_
_entity_poly.entity_id
_entity_poly.type
_entity_poly.pdbx_seq_one_letter_code
_entity_poly.pdbx_strand_id
1 'polypeptide(L)'
;MHKTNVNTGVLDTQADILANALSISDAVHQQSQDIETQILDAKILIEAIFTAIDGMHGLPSKAMHSVNMINCFATCALRNIELATQANSAVLTMTARGAA
;
A
#
# COMPACT_ATOMS: atom_id res chain seq x y z
N MET A 1 43.01 37.23 2.92
CA MET A 1 41.97 36.79 1.97
C MET A 1 41.40 35.48 2.47
N HIS A 2 40.31 35.54 3.24
CA HIS A 2 39.60 34.37 3.76
C HIS A 2 38.55 33.97 2.70
N LYS A 3 38.99 33.25 1.66
CA LYS A 3 38.09 32.57 0.71
C LYS A 3 38.09 31.09 1.10
N THR A 4 37.53 30.80 2.26
CA THR A 4 37.34 29.42 2.69
C THR A 4 35.90 29.30 3.14
N ASN A 5 35.27 28.24 2.66
CA ASN A 5 34.12 27.58 3.28
C ASN A 5 32.68 27.89 2.89
N VAL A 6 32.39 28.82 1.97
CA VAL A 6 30.99 28.97 1.51
C VAL A 6 30.60 27.83 0.54
N ASN A 7 31.49 27.45 -0.38
CA ASN A 7 31.22 26.36 -1.33
C ASN A 7 31.15 24.97 -0.67
N THR A 8 31.99 24.69 0.33
CA THR A 8 31.98 23.42 1.08
C THR A 8 30.74 23.32 1.97
N GLY A 9 30.35 24.38 2.69
CA GLY A 9 29.11 24.36 3.48
C GLY A 9 27.83 24.14 2.65
N VAL A 10 27.80 24.67 1.41
CA VAL A 10 26.70 24.41 0.47
C VAL A 10 26.72 22.97 -0.06
N LEU A 11 27.90 22.42 -0.36
CA LEU A 11 28.05 21.02 -0.80
C LEU A 11 27.70 20.03 0.31
N ASP A 12 28.10 20.30 1.56
CA ASP A 12 27.78 19.46 2.72
C ASP A 12 26.27 19.46 2.99
N THR A 13 25.63 20.63 2.92
CA THR A 13 24.17 20.76 3.07
C THR A 13 23.42 20.01 1.95
N GLN A 14 23.91 20.05 0.71
CA GLN A 14 23.32 19.30 -0.40
C GLN A 14 23.50 17.79 -0.24
N ALA A 15 24.66 17.34 0.25
CA ALA A 15 24.93 15.94 0.53
C ALA A 15 24.03 15.40 1.64
N ASP A 16 23.82 16.17 2.71
CA ASP A 16 22.92 15.79 3.81
C ASP A 16 21.46 15.73 3.36
N ILE A 17 21.01 16.67 2.52
CA ILE A 17 19.66 16.63 1.93
C ILE A 17 19.48 15.39 1.06
N LEU A 18 20.46 15.07 0.22
CA LEU A 18 20.42 13.90 -0.65
C LEU A 18 20.42 12.60 0.17
N ALA A 19 21.27 12.49 1.19
CA ALA A 19 21.33 11.34 2.08
C ALA A 19 19.99 11.12 2.82
N ASN A 20 19.37 12.19 3.30
CA ASN A 20 18.05 12.13 3.93
C ASN A 20 16.95 11.74 2.93
N ALA A 21 16.99 12.27 1.70
CA ALA A 21 16.02 11.91 0.66
C ALA A 21 16.11 10.42 0.26
N LEU A 22 17.34 9.88 0.14
CA LEU A 22 17.57 8.46 -0.10
C LEU A 22 17.05 7.59 1.05
N SER A 23 17.35 7.97 2.29
CA SER A 23 16.85 7.27 3.49
C SER A 23 15.32 7.23 3.56
N ILE A 24 14.64 8.34 3.22
CA ILE A 24 13.17 8.39 3.15
C ILE A 24 12.66 7.50 2.01
N SER A 25 13.30 7.54 0.84
CA SER A 25 12.92 6.70 -0.30
C SER A 25 13.00 5.21 0.04
N ASP A 26 14.07 4.78 0.73
CA ASP A 26 14.24 3.40 1.16
C ASP A 26 13.16 3.00 2.19
N ALA A 27 12.86 3.88 3.16
CA ALA A 27 11.80 3.63 4.14
C ALA A 27 10.41 3.50 3.48
N VAL A 28 10.10 4.37 2.52
CA VAL A 28 8.85 4.28 1.74
C VAL A 28 8.80 3.00 0.92
N HIS A 29 9.94 2.58 0.35
CA HIS A 29 10.01 1.34 -0.41
C HIS A 29 9.70 0.13 0.46
N GLN A 30 10.34 0.03 1.64
CA GLN A 30 10.09 -1.05 2.58
C GLN A 30 8.62 -1.07 3.04
N GLN A 31 8.09 0.08 3.43
CA GLN A 31 6.70 0.17 3.88
C GLN A 31 5.70 -0.22 2.77
N SER A 32 6.01 0.12 1.51
CA SER A 32 5.20 -0.28 0.37
C SER A 32 5.18 -1.80 0.18
N GLN A 33 6.32 -2.49 0.35
CA GLN A 33 6.37 -3.96 0.26
C GLN A 33 5.57 -4.64 1.38
N ASP A 34 5.63 -4.08 2.60
CA ASP A 34 4.83 -4.56 3.72
C ASP A 34 3.32 -4.39 3.43
N ILE A 35 2.93 -3.26 2.84
CA ILE A 35 1.54 -3.00 2.40
C ILE A 35 1.12 -3.98 1.30
N GLU A 36 1.98 -4.27 0.32
CA GLU A 36 1.69 -5.26 -0.74
C GLU A 36 1.42 -6.65 -0.17
N THR A 37 2.19 -7.06 0.84
CA THR A 37 1.99 -8.33 1.54
C THR A 37 0.64 -8.34 2.27
N GLN A 38 0.30 -7.28 3.01
CA GLN A 38 -1.00 -7.18 3.70
C GLN A 38 -2.18 -7.15 2.72
N ILE A 39 -2.03 -6.50 1.57
CA ILE A 39 -3.01 -6.49 0.49
C ILE A 39 -3.24 -7.91 -0.04
N LEU A 40 -2.17 -8.67 -0.26
CA LEU A 40 -2.27 -10.05 -0.72
C LEU A 40 -2.99 -10.93 0.32
N ASP A 41 -2.61 -10.82 1.59
CA ASP A 41 -3.25 -11.55 2.68
C ASP A 41 -4.75 -11.22 2.77
N ALA A 42 -5.11 -9.94 2.66
CA ALA A 42 -6.50 -9.51 2.67
C ALA A 42 -7.30 -10.08 1.48
N LYS A 43 -6.70 -10.14 0.28
CA LYS A 43 -7.34 -10.78 -0.90
C LYS A 43 -7.60 -12.26 -0.63
N ILE A 44 -6.61 -13.00 -0.13
CA ILE A 44 -6.74 -14.44 0.19
C ILE A 44 -7.87 -14.66 1.20
N LEU A 45 -7.96 -13.85 2.25
CA LEU A 45 -9.01 -13.96 3.26
C LEU A 45 -10.41 -13.69 2.66
N ILE A 46 -10.53 -12.72 1.76
CA ILE A 46 -11.81 -12.43 1.09
C ILE A 46 -12.20 -13.54 0.10
N GLU A 47 -11.25 -14.09 -0.66
CA GLU A 47 -11.48 -15.24 -1.54
C GLU A 47 -11.94 -16.47 -0.74
N ALA A 48 -11.38 -16.67 0.46
CA ALA A 48 -11.83 -17.72 1.37
C ALA A 48 -13.28 -17.48 1.87
N ILE A 49 -13.67 -16.22 2.10
CA ILE A 49 -15.07 -15.87 2.42
C ILE A 49 -15.99 -16.25 1.27
N PHE A 50 -15.64 -15.92 0.02
CA PHE A 50 -16.44 -16.30 -1.15
C PHE A 50 -16.57 -17.82 -1.29
N THR A 51 -15.45 -18.54 -1.15
CA THR A 51 -15.44 -20.01 -1.19
C THR A 51 -16.35 -20.61 -0.11
N ALA A 52 -16.34 -20.04 1.11
CA ALA A 52 -17.21 -20.49 2.18
C ALA A 52 -18.68 -20.21 1.89
N ILE A 53 -19.01 -19.03 1.33
CA ILE A 53 -20.36 -18.64 0.93
C ILE A 53 -20.89 -19.55 -0.19
N ASP A 54 -20.07 -19.85 -1.19
CA ASP A 54 -20.43 -20.72 -2.31
C ASP A 54 -20.78 -22.13 -1.84
N GLY A 55 -20.16 -22.61 -0.76
CA GLY A 55 -20.50 -23.89 -0.13
C GLY A 55 -21.79 -23.87 0.70
N MET A 56 -22.40 -22.70 0.95
CA MET A 56 -23.62 -22.60 1.75
C MET A 56 -24.86 -22.84 0.90
N HIS A 57 -25.47 -24.00 1.09
CA HIS A 57 -26.71 -24.40 0.40
C HIS A 57 -27.80 -24.83 1.39
N GLY A 58 -29.05 -24.79 0.94
CA GLY A 58 -30.19 -25.27 1.74
C GLY A 58 -30.55 -24.39 2.95
N LEU A 59 -30.02 -23.17 3.03
CA LEU A 59 -30.31 -22.25 4.12
C LEU A 59 -31.74 -21.68 4.03
N PRO A 60 -32.42 -21.45 5.16
CA PRO A 60 -33.67 -20.70 5.19
C PRO A 60 -33.51 -19.29 4.61
N SER A 61 -34.56 -18.73 4.00
CA SER A 61 -34.53 -17.43 3.31
C SER A 61 -33.90 -16.30 4.16
N LYS A 62 -34.21 -16.23 5.46
CA LYS A 62 -33.63 -15.22 6.36
C LYS A 62 -32.10 -15.36 6.51
N ALA A 63 -31.59 -16.58 6.56
CA ALA A 63 -30.14 -16.82 6.65
C ALA A 63 -29.46 -16.53 5.31
N MET A 64 -30.10 -16.90 4.19
CA MET A 64 -29.60 -16.59 2.85
C MET A 64 -29.51 -15.08 2.59
N HIS A 65 -30.45 -14.29 3.13
CA HIS A 65 -30.35 -12.83 3.07
C HIS A 65 -29.08 -12.30 3.73
N SER A 66 -28.72 -12.78 4.93
CA SER A 66 -27.48 -12.40 5.60
C SER A 66 -26.24 -12.82 4.81
N VAL A 67 -26.24 -14.03 4.24
CA VAL A 67 -25.14 -14.51 3.37
C VAL A 67 -24.95 -13.60 2.16
N ASN A 68 -26.04 -13.20 1.49
CA ASN A 68 -25.99 -12.26 0.38
C ASN A 68 -25.44 -10.88 0.78
N MET A 69 -25.78 -10.39 1.99
CA MET A 69 -25.22 -9.15 2.53
C MET A 69 -23.71 -9.26 2.78
N ILE A 70 -23.26 -10.37 3.36
CA ILE A 70 -21.82 -10.62 3.57
C ILE A 70 -21.10 -10.68 2.22
N ASN A 71 -21.66 -11.37 1.23
CA ASN A 71 -21.11 -11.45 -0.13
C ASN A 71 -20.95 -10.05 -0.77
N CYS A 72 -21.95 -9.19 -0.62
CA CYS A 72 -21.89 -7.80 -1.09
C CYS A 72 -20.77 -7.02 -0.40
N PHE A 73 -20.65 -7.12 0.93
CA PHE A 73 -19.57 -6.45 1.67
C PHE A 73 -18.18 -6.97 1.31
N ALA A 74 -18.02 -8.28 1.15
CA ALA A 74 -16.77 -8.90 0.72
C ALA A 74 -16.36 -8.41 -0.68
N THR A 75 -17.31 -8.28 -1.61
CA THR A 75 -17.08 -7.73 -2.95
C THR A 75 -16.62 -6.27 -2.89
N CYS A 76 -17.28 -5.45 -2.07
CA CYS A 76 -16.86 -4.06 -1.86
C CYS A 76 -15.47 -3.97 -1.22
N ALA A 77 -15.15 -4.84 -0.26
CA ALA A 77 -13.84 -4.91 0.36
C ALA A 77 -12.74 -5.27 -0.65
N LEU A 78 -12.99 -6.25 -1.53
CA LEU A 78 -12.04 -6.63 -2.58
C LEU A 78 -11.73 -5.46 -3.51
N ARG A 79 -12.76 -4.74 -3.96
CA ARG A 79 -12.60 -3.53 -4.77
C ARG A 79 -11.77 -2.46 -4.05
N ASN A 80 -12.00 -2.24 -2.76
CA ASN A 80 -11.23 -1.26 -1.99
C ASN A 80 -9.76 -1.67 -1.86
N ILE A 81 -9.45 -2.96 -1.74
CA ILE A 81 -8.07 -3.46 -1.70
C ILE A 81 -7.36 -3.26 -3.04
N GLU A 82 -8.07 -3.43 -4.16
CA GLU A 82 -7.53 -3.11 -5.49
C GLU A 82 -7.19 -1.62 -5.62
N LEU A 83 -8.04 -0.73 -5.11
CA LEU A 83 -7.77 0.71 -5.05
C LEU A 83 -6.55 1.02 -4.15
N ALA A 84 -6.44 0.35 -3.00
CA ALA A 84 -5.28 0.49 -2.12
C ALA A 84 -3.98 0.04 -2.80
N THR A 85 -4.04 -1.04 -3.60
CA THR A 85 -2.90 -1.50 -4.41
C THR A 85 -2.44 -0.42 -5.38
N GLN A 86 -3.38 0.17 -6.13
CA GLN A 86 -3.08 1.24 -7.08
C GLN A 86 -2.50 2.48 -6.39
N ALA A 87 -3.06 2.87 -5.24
CA ALA A 87 -2.56 3.98 -4.45
C ALA A 87 -1.13 3.73 -3.94
N ASN A 88 -0.83 2.53 -3.48
CA ASN A 88 0.50 2.13 -3.02
C ASN A 88 1.55 2.21 -4.15
N SER A 89 1.23 1.66 -5.33
CA SER A 89 2.10 1.77 -6.51
C SER A 89 2.28 3.22 -6.98
N ALA A 90 1.25 4.07 -6.85
CA ALA A 90 1.35 5.48 -7.17
C ALA A 90 2.30 6.22 -6.21
N VAL A 91 2.23 5.94 -4.90
CA VAL A 91 3.16 6.49 -3.90
C VAL A 91 4.59 6.10 -4.22
N LEU A 92 4.87 4.83 -4.50
CA LEU A 92 6.21 4.37 -4.92
C LEU A 92 6.72 5.13 -6.15
N THR A 93 5.87 5.29 -7.16
CA THR A 93 6.23 6.00 -8.40
C THR A 93 6.54 7.47 -8.14
N MET A 94 5.74 8.13 -7.28
CA MET A 94 5.95 9.53 -6.90
C MET A 94 7.25 9.71 -6.10
N THR A 95 7.53 8.81 -5.17
CA THR A 95 8.75 8.85 -4.35
C THR A 95 10.00 8.62 -5.19
N ALA A 96 9.97 7.65 -6.11
CA ALA A 96 11.08 7.41 -7.03
C ALA A 96 11.35 8.59 -7.98
N ARG A 97 10.31 9.33 -8.38
CA ARG A 97 10.44 10.55 -9.20
C ARG A 97 10.84 11.78 -8.40
N GLY A 98 10.54 11.83 -7.11
CA GLY A 98 10.94 12.92 -6.21
C GLY A 98 12.40 12.81 -5.72
N ALA A 99 13.02 11.63 -5.89
CA ALA A 99 14.43 11.38 -5.59
C ALA A 99 15.37 11.60 -6.80
N ALA A 100 14.84 11.98 -7.96
CA ALA A 100 15.57 12.21 -9.22
C ALA A 100 15.90 13.68 -9.45
#